data_AF-A0A0F2RCG7-F1
#
_entry.id   AF-A0A0F2RCG7-F1
#
_cell.length_a   1.000
_cell.length_b   1.000
_cell.length_c   1.000
_cell.angle_alpha   90.00
_cell.angle_beta   90.00
_cell.angle_gamma   90.00
#
_symmetry.space_group_name_H-M   'P 1'
#
loop_
_entity.id
_entity.type
_entity.pdbx_description
1 polymer ?
#
loop_
_entity_poly.entity_id
_entity_poly.type
_entity_poly.pdbx_seq_one_letter_code
_entity_poly.pdbx_strand_id
1 'polypeptide(L)'
;MFFFALIGCGRIARKHAEILGKGLIPDARLGAVCDIVPERAKELGESYGVPWFTDMHVMAEEMGLRIHVISILTESGLHARHCLELVRYGKHIVIEKPMALTLEDADEMIRACAQAEVKLFVVKQNRYNVPVQKLREAFDAGRFGRIVMGTVRVRWCRTQAYYDQAPWRGTWSLDGGVFANQASHHVDLLEWFLGEPVSVFAKSRTALVDIEAEDTGVAVVTFRSGAIGIIEATTATRPTDLEGSLSILGERGTVEIGGFAVNEMKTWNFAEPEPGDELVLERARENPPNVYGFGHVAYLTNVVESLSNAKRILVDGLEGRKSLELISAIYESIESGREIPLRFQAQYARLGVPT
;
A
#
# COMPACT_ATOMS: atom_id res chain seq x y z
N MET A 1 -17.20 -14.83 13.13
CA MET A 1 -15.77 -14.97 13.46
C MET A 1 -15.01 -15.48 12.24
N PHE A 2 -14.05 -14.72 11.74
CA PHE A 2 -13.16 -15.10 10.65
C PHE A 2 -11.78 -15.48 11.17
N PHE A 3 -11.19 -16.50 10.58
CA PHE A 3 -9.84 -16.96 10.91
C PHE A 3 -8.91 -16.69 9.74
N PHE A 4 -7.79 -16.04 10.03
CA PHE A 4 -6.79 -15.63 9.06
C PHE A 4 -5.58 -16.55 9.13
N ALA A 5 -5.07 -16.97 7.98
CA ALA A 5 -3.75 -17.57 7.86
C ALA A 5 -2.77 -16.54 7.31
N LEU A 6 -1.51 -16.53 7.77
CA LEU A 6 -0.47 -15.65 7.26
C LEU A 6 0.55 -16.45 6.45
N ILE A 7 0.86 -16.00 5.22
CA ILE A 7 1.94 -16.53 4.39
C ILE A 7 3.09 -15.53 4.38
N GLY A 8 4.28 -15.98 4.76
CA GLY A 8 5.45 -15.14 4.99
C GLY A 8 5.44 -14.60 6.42
N CYS A 9 6.34 -15.09 7.26
CA CYS A 9 6.49 -14.71 8.68
C CYS A 9 7.58 -13.65 8.86
N GLY A 10 7.59 -12.66 7.95
CA GLY A 10 8.53 -11.55 7.94
C GLY A 10 8.17 -10.39 8.89
N ARG A 11 8.79 -9.23 8.65
CA ARG A 11 8.64 -8.04 9.49
C ARG A 11 7.19 -7.56 9.60
N ILE A 12 6.44 -7.55 8.50
CA ILE A 12 5.04 -7.07 8.48
C ILE A 12 4.06 -8.09 9.06
N ALA A 13 4.37 -9.39 8.95
CA ALA A 13 3.58 -10.46 9.53
C ALA A 13 3.43 -10.36 11.04
N ARG A 14 4.46 -9.86 11.73
CA ARG A 14 4.38 -9.57 13.17
C ARG A 14 3.26 -8.58 13.50
N LYS A 15 2.99 -7.59 12.63
CA LYS A 15 1.91 -6.63 12.84
C LYS A 15 0.54 -7.26 12.62
N HIS A 16 0.37 -8.03 11.55
CA HIS A 16 -0.86 -8.79 11.29
C HIS A 16 -1.15 -9.79 12.41
N ALA A 17 -0.13 -10.56 12.82
CA ALA A 17 -0.22 -11.53 13.92
C ALA A 17 -0.52 -10.86 15.26
N GLU A 18 0.05 -9.69 15.55
CA GLU A 18 -0.31 -8.91 16.74
C GLU A 18 -1.80 -8.57 16.76
N ILE A 19 -2.31 -8.00 15.66
CA ILE A 19 -3.70 -7.55 15.56
C ILE A 19 -4.67 -8.73 15.72
N LEU A 20 -4.41 -9.80 14.98
CA LEU A 20 -5.28 -10.97 14.89
C LEU A 20 -5.14 -11.89 16.12
N GLY A 21 -3.92 -12.09 16.60
CA GLY A 21 -3.60 -12.96 17.73
C GLY A 21 -3.98 -12.36 19.08
N LYS A 22 -3.85 -11.03 19.26
CA LYS A 22 -4.35 -10.34 20.46
C LYS A 22 -5.85 -10.01 20.39
N GLY A 23 -6.53 -10.38 19.30
CA GLY A 23 -7.98 -10.16 19.15
C GLY A 23 -8.38 -8.68 19.13
N LEU A 24 -7.56 -7.82 18.54
CA LEU A 24 -7.86 -6.38 18.42
C LEU A 24 -9.04 -6.09 17.48
N ILE A 25 -9.47 -7.11 16.72
CA ILE A 25 -10.66 -7.08 15.88
C ILE A 25 -11.64 -8.10 16.45
N PRO A 26 -12.81 -7.66 16.96
CA PRO A 26 -13.75 -8.55 17.66
C PRO A 26 -14.07 -9.84 16.90
N ASP A 27 -14.32 -9.73 15.59
CA ASP A 27 -14.75 -10.83 14.72
C ASP A 27 -13.62 -11.49 13.90
N ALA A 28 -12.34 -11.28 14.24
CA ALA A 28 -11.23 -11.96 13.57
C ALA A 28 -10.15 -12.49 14.51
N ARG A 29 -9.55 -13.63 14.15
CA ARG A 29 -8.46 -14.28 14.89
C ARG A 29 -7.38 -14.84 13.95
N LEU A 30 -6.18 -14.99 14.49
CA LEU A 30 -5.09 -15.71 13.83
C LEU A 30 -5.39 -17.22 13.92
N GLY A 31 -5.37 -17.90 12.76
CA GLY A 31 -5.69 -19.32 12.64
C GLY A 31 -4.48 -20.21 12.32
N ALA A 32 -3.54 -19.73 11.51
CA ALA A 32 -2.31 -20.43 11.16
C ALA A 32 -1.25 -19.46 10.62
N VAL A 33 0.00 -19.91 10.56
CA VAL A 33 1.10 -19.18 9.91
C VAL A 33 1.92 -20.12 9.03
N CYS A 34 2.54 -19.59 7.97
CA CYS A 34 3.39 -20.34 7.07
C CYS A 34 4.61 -19.51 6.63
N ASP A 35 5.79 -20.12 6.62
CA ASP A 35 7.01 -19.55 6.06
C ASP A 35 7.92 -20.68 5.58
N ILE A 36 8.58 -20.49 4.44
CA ILE A 36 9.55 -21.47 3.91
C ILE A 36 10.76 -21.65 4.83
N VAL A 37 11.02 -20.68 5.71
CA VAL A 37 12.03 -20.74 6.78
C VAL A 37 11.36 -21.29 8.04
N PRO A 38 11.60 -22.56 8.42
CA PRO A 38 10.89 -23.22 9.52
C PRO A 38 10.98 -22.48 10.85
N GLU A 39 12.12 -21.86 11.13
CA GLU A 39 12.36 -21.12 12.37
C GLU A 39 11.42 -19.93 12.51
N ARG A 40 11.15 -19.22 11.40
CA ARG A 40 10.25 -18.05 11.40
C ARG A 40 8.79 -18.47 11.59
N ALA A 41 8.37 -19.53 10.88
CA ALA A 41 7.03 -20.08 11.01
C ALA A 41 6.77 -20.57 12.44
N LYS A 42 7.73 -21.34 12.99
CA LYS A 42 7.66 -21.87 14.36
C LYS A 42 7.63 -20.76 15.40
N GLU A 43 8.56 -19.79 15.35
CA GLU A 43 8.62 -18.67 16.29
C GLU A 43 7.27 -17.93 16.35
N LEU A 44 6.71 -17.58 15.19
CA LEU A 44 5.47 -16.82 15.12
C LEU A 44 4.26 -17.66 15.55
N GLY A 45 4.20 -18.93 15.13
CA GLY A 45 3.10 -19.84 15.47
C GLY A 45 3.04 -20.13 16.97
N GLU A 46 4.17 -20.48 17.58
CA GLU A 46 4.27 -20.75 19.02
C GLU A 46 3.95 -19.51 19.87
N SER A 47 4.39 -18.32 19.44
CA SER A 47 4.12 -17.05 20.15
C SER A 47 2.64 -16.74 20.31
N TYR A 48 1.79 -17.22 19.39
CA TYR A 48 0.34 -17.02 19.42
C TYR A 48 -0.47 -18.31 19.65
N GLY A 49 0.20 -19.44 19.86
CA GLY A 49 -0.44 -20.74 20.07
C GLY A 49 -1.25 -21.24 18.86
N VAL A 50 -0.79 -20.96 17.64
CA VAL A 50 -1.44 -21.40 16.39
C VAL A 50 -0.57 -22.39 15.61
N PRO A 51 -1.18 -23.28 14.80
CA PRO A 51 -0.43 -24.15 13.89
C PRO A 51 0.49 -23.35 12.96
N TRP A 52 1.68 -23.88 12.73
CA TRP A 52 2.65 -23.34 11.78
C TRP A 52 3.01 -24.38 10.73
N PHE A 53 3.31 -23.90 9.53
CA PHE A 53 3.59 -24.72 8.36
C PHE A 53 4.80 -24.17 7.60
N THR A 54 5.40 -25.03 6.77
CA THR A 54 6.49 -24.65 5.85
C THR A 54 6.09 -24.74 4.38
N ASP A 55 4.86 -25.17 4.12
CA ASP A 55 4.27 -25.29 2.80
C ASP A 55 2.84 -24.74 2.85
N MET A 56 2.56 -23.77 1.98
CA MET A 56 1.29 -23.05 1.98
C MET A 56 0.12 -23.90 1.44
N HIS A 57 0.39 -24.89 0.59
CA HIS A 57 -0.62 -25.84 0.10
C HIS A 57 -1.02 -26.80 1.20
N VAL A 58 -0.04 -27.37 1.91
CA VAL A 58 -0.29 -28.22 3.08
C VAL A 58 -1.07 -27.45 4.13
N MET A 59 -0.69 -26.20 4.43
CA MET A 59 -1.46 -25.34 5.33
C MET A 59 -2.91 -25.17 4.87
N ALA A 60 -3.12 -24.82 3.60
CA ALA A 60 -4.47 -24.55 3.08
C ALA A 60 -5.36 -25.81 3.11
N GLU A 61 -4.79 -26.97 2.81
CA GLU A 61 -5.48 -28.27 2.82
C GLU A 61 -5.79 -28.74 4.23
N GLU A 62 -4.79 -28.78 5.12
CA GLU A 62 -4.98 -29.26 6.49
C GLU A 62 -5.90 -28.35 7.29
N MET A 63 -5.76 -27.03 7.14
CA MET A 63 -6.62 -26.08 7.83
C MET A 63 -8.04 -26.09 7.26
N GLY A 64 -8.21 -26.35 5.96
CA GLY A 64 -9.51 -26.52 5.33
C GLY A 64 -10.48 -25.40 5.71
N LEU A 65 -11.68 -25.75 6.20
CA LEU A 65 -12.71 -24.78 6.62
C LEU A 65 -12.37 -23.99 7.91
N ARG A 66 -11.27 -24.32 8.61
CA ARG A 66 -10.85 -23.58 9.82
C ARG A 66 -10.26 -22.20 9.50
N ILE A 67 -9.85 -21.95 8.26
CA ILE A 67 -9.39 -20.64 7.78
C ILE A 67 -10.34 -20.11 6.71
N HIS A 68 -10.53 -18.79 6.74
CA HIS A 68 -11.47 -18.07 5.86
C HIS A 68 -10.74 -17.07 4.96
N VAL A 69 -9.66 -16.50 5.47
CA VAL A 69 -8.86 -15.48 4.79
C VAL A 69 -7.39 -15.88 4.83
N ILE A 70 -6.66 -15.67 3.74
CA ILE A 70 -5.21 -15.81 3.69
C ILE A 70 -4.60 -14.43 3.44
N SER A 71 -3.74 -13.98 4.36
CA SER A 71 -2.91 -12.80 4.19
C SER A 71 -1.56 -13.19 3.57
N ILE A 72 -1.28 -12.70 2.37
CA ILE A 72 -0.01 -12.90 1.66
C ILE A 72 0.92 -11.73 1.99
N LEU A 73 1.96 -12.03 2.75
CA LEU A 73 2.89 -11.09 3.39
C LEU A 73 4.36 -11.39 3.00
N THR A 74 4.55 -12.01 1.85
CA THR A 74 5.86 -12.42 1.30
C THR A 74 6.54 -11.26 0.58
N GLU A 75 7.64 -11.53 -0.12
CA GLU A 75 8.26 -10.59 -1.05
C GLU A 75 7.27 -10.15 -2.13
N SER A 76 7.32 -8.87 -2.52
CA SER A 76 6.33 -8.24 -3.41
C SER A 76 6.20 -8.95 -4.75
N GLY A 77 7.33 -9.38 -5.33
CA GLY A 77 7.33 -10.12 -6.60
C GLY A 77 6.72 -11.52 -6.53
N LEU A 78 6.47 -12.07 -5.34
CA LEU A 78 5.83 -13.37 -5.16
C LEU A 78 4.32 -13.26 -4.88
N HIS A 79 3.81 -12.05 -4.67
CA HIS A 79 2.41 -11.81 -4.32
C HIS A 79 1.43 -12.44 -5.32
N ALA A 80 1.62 -12.17 -6.61
CA ALA A 80 0.75 -12.68 -7.66
C ALA A 80 0.76 -14.20 -7.73
N ARG A 81 1.96 -14.80 -7.76
CA ARG A 81 2.13 -16.25 -7.74
C ARG A 81 1.41 -16.90 -6.56
N HIS A 82 1.66 -16.42 -5.34
CA HIS A 82 1.01 -16.97 -4.15
C HIS A 82 -0.50 -16.79 -4.20
N CYS A 83 -1.00 -15.65 -4.69
CA CYS A 83 -2.43 -15.42 -4.86
C CYS A 83 -3.05 -16.45 -5.81
N LEU A 84 -2.46 -16.64 -6.99
CA LEU A 84 -2.95 -17.57 -8.01
C LEU A 84 -2.88 -19.03 -7.55
N GLU A 85 -1.85 -19.40 -6.79
CA GLU A 85 -1.69 -20.75 -6.24
C GLU A 85 -2.69 -21.03 -5.10
N LEU A 86 -3.07 -20.01 -4.33
CA LEU A 86 -3.93 -20.16 -3.14
C LEU A 86 -5.43 -19.92 -3.39
N VAL A 87 -5.77 -19.16 -4.45
CA VAL A 87 -7.18 -18.82 -4.77
C VAL A 87 -8.05 -20.07 -4.96
N ARG A 88 -7.46 -21.16 -5.47
CA ARG A 88 -8.13 -22.45 -5.70
C ARG A 88 -8.68 -23.12 -4.44
N TYR A 89 -8.21 -22.72 -3.25
CA TYR A 89 -8.72 -23.23 -1.97
C TYR A 89 -9.97 -22.49 -1.48
N GLY A 90 -10.52 -21.57 -2.28
CA GLY A 90 -11.77 -20.85 -1.97
C GLY A 90 -11.65 -19.93 -0.75
N LYS A 91 -10.45 -19.40 -0.48
CA LYS A 91 -10.19 -18.47 0.62
C LYS A 91 -10.14 -17.04 0.12
N HIS A 92 -10.68 -16.11 0.90
CA HIS A 92 -10.49 -14.69 0.60
C HIS A 92 -9.01 -14.31 0.75
N ILE A 93 -8.54 -13.37 -0.06
CA ILE A 93 -7.14 -13.00 -0.10
C ILE A 93 -6.97 -11.56 0.40
N VAL A 94 -6.10 -11.38 1.38
CA VAL A 94 -5.52 -10.07 1.72
C VAL A 94 -4.10 -10.08 1.19
N ILE A 95 -3.75 -9.12 0.34
CA ILE A 95 -2.40 -9.02 -0.22
C ILE A 95 -1.72 -7.75 0.26
N GLU A 96 -0.48 -7.89 0.72
CA GLU A 96 0.36 -6.73 1.03
C GLU A 96 0.64 -5.90 -0.21
N LYS A 97 1.06 -4.66 0.02
CA LYS A 97 1.43 -3.72 -1.03
C LYS A 97 2.89 -3.93 -1.50
N PRO A 98 3.18 -3.65 -2.78
CA PRO A 98 2.21 -3.48 -3.88
C PRO A 98 1.49 -4.81 -4.17
N MET A 99 0.27 -4.77 -4.71
CA MET A 99 -0.51 -6.00 -4.93
C MET A 99 0.18 -7.00 -5.87
N ALA A 100 0.94 -6.47 -6.83
CA ALA A 100 1.78 -7.15 -7.79
C ALA A 100 2.84 -6.16 -8.27
N LEU A 101 3.80 -6.63 -9.07
CA LEU A 101 4.82 -5.77 -9.69
C LEU A 101 4.51 -5.46 -11.17
N THR A 102 3.64 -6.23 -11.82
CA THR A 102 3.19 -5.99 -13.20
C THR A 102 1.67 -5.81 -13.26
N LEU A 103 1.19 -5.15 -14.32
CA LEU A 103 -0.25 -4.96 -14.53
C LEU A 103 -0.91 -6.26 -14.97
N GLU A 104 -0.21 -7.07 -15.74
CA GLU A 104 -0.62 -8.38 -16.20
C GLU A 104 -0.90 -9.30 -15.02
N ASP A 105 0.03 -9.36 -14.05
CA ASP A 105 -0.14 -10.13 -12.81
C ASP A 105 -1.32 -9.64 -11.98
N ALA A 106 -1.46 -8.32 -11.82
CA ALA A 106 -2.59 -7.74 -11.09
C ALA A 106 -3.93 -8.10 -11.75
N ASP A 107 -4.00 -8.02 -13.09
CA ASP A 107 -5.18 -8.38 -13.88
C ASP A 107 -5.48 -9.87 -13.80
N GLU A 108 -4.47 -10.73 -13.75
CA GLU A 108 -4.65 -12.16 -13.53
C GLU A 108 -5.18 -12.47 -12.12
N MET A 109 -4.61 -11.86 -11.09
CA MET A 109 -5.08 -12.03 -9.71
C MET A 109 -6.55 -11.62 -9.55
N ILE A 110 -6.94 -10.47 -10.13
CA ILE A 110 -8.32 -9.96 -10.08
C ILE A 110 -9.26 -10.95 -10.77
N ARG A 111 -8.90 -11.41 -11.98
CA ARG A 111 -9.69 -12.39 -12.73
C ARG A 111 -9.83 -13.72 -11.98
N ALA A 112 -8.74 -14.26 -11.44
CA ALA A 112 -8.74 -15.52 -10.74
C ALA A 112 -9.58 -15.46 -9.45
N CYS A 113 -9.46 -14.40 -8.67
CA CYS A 113 -10.30 -14.18 -7.48
C CYS A 113 -11.78 -14.06 -7.84
N ALA A 114 -12.10 -13.33 -8.91
CA ALA A 114 -13.48 -13.20 -9.38
C ALA A 114 -14.07 -14.55 -9.84
N GLN A 115 -13.30 -15.36 -10.57
CA GLN A 115 -13.72 -16.70 -11.04
C GLN A 115 -13.92 -17.69 -9.89
N ALA A 116 -13.10 -17.60 -8.84
CA ALA A 116 -13.24 -18.41 -7.64
C ALA A 116 -14.28 -17.86 -6.64
N GLU A 117 -14.97 -16.77 -6.99
CA GLU A 117 -15.96 -16.09 -6.14
C GLU A 117 -15.41 -15.67 -4.76
N VAL A 118 -14.11 -15.35 -4.70
CA VAL A 118 -13.45 -14.86 -3.48
C VAL A 118 -13.12 -13.37 -3.57
N LYS A 119 -13.08 -12.69 -2.43
CA LYS A 119 -12.65 -11.29 -2.35
C LYS A 119 -11.12 -11.19 -2.35
N LEU A 120 -10.62 -10.20 -3.10
CA LEU A 120 -9.22 -9.76 -3.08
C LEU A 120 -9.15 -8.37 -2.45
N PHE A 121 -8.43 -8.26 -1.34
CA PHE A 121 -8.20 -7.01 -0.60
C PHE A 121 -6.74 -6.61 -0.71
N VAL A 122 -6.46 -5.34 -0.99
CA VAL A 122 -5.08 -4.83 -1.09
C VAL A 122 -4.78 -3.90 0.08
N VAL A 123 -3.69 -4.17 0.79
CA VAL A 123 -3.32 -3.40 1.98
C VAL A 123 -2.93 -1.96 1.61
N LYS A 124 -3.78 -1.01 1.97
CA LYS A 124 -3.52 0.44 1.85
C LYS A 124 -3.93 1.16 3.13
N GLN A 125 -3.28 0.79 4.21
CA GLN A 125 -3.59 1.25 5.56
C GLN A 125 -3.51 2.77 5.74
N ASN A 126 -2.66 3.47 4.97
CA ASN A 126 -2.51 4.93 5.10
C ASN A 126 -3.79 5.70 4.76
N ARG A 127 -4.69 5.12 3.95
CA ARG A 127 -6.02 5.72 3.73
C ARG A 127 -6.79 5.87 5.03
N TYR A 128 -6.52 5.04 6.05
CA TYR A 128 -7.21 5.03 7.34
C TYR A 128 -6.54 5.87 8.43
N ASN A 129 -5.41 6.53 8.14
CA ASN A 129 -4.82 7.45 9.10
C ASN A 129 -5.83 8.57 9.42
N VAL A 130 -5.93 8.96 10.69
CA VAL A 130 -6.94 9.96 11.12
C VAL A 130 -6.88 11.27 10.32
N PRO A 131 -5.70 11.88 10.04
CA PRO A 131 -5.65 13.09 9.22
C PRO A 131 -6.15 12.86 7.79
N VAL A 132 -5.88 11.68 7.22
CA VAL A 132 -6.28 11.31 5.86
C VAL A 132 -7.79 11.11 5.78
N GLN A 133 -8.39 10.45 6.77
CA GLN A 133 -9.84 10.34 6.89
C GLN A 133 -10.50 11.71 7.06
N LYS A 134 -9.90 12.60 7.86
CA LYS A 134 -10.43 13.96 8.02
C LYS A 134 -10.37 14.77 6.72
N LEU A 135 -9.26 14.67 5.97
CA LEU A 135 -9.16 15.25 4.63
C LEU A 135 -10.21 14.64 3.69
N ARG A 136 -10.46 13.33 3.77
CA ARG A 136 -11.48 12.65 2.97
C ARG A 136 -12.89 13.18 3.22
N GLU A 137 -13.26 13.43 4.47
CA GLU A 137 -14.55 14.05 4.82
C GLU A 137 -14.74 15.40 4.12
N ALA A 138 -13.74 16.30 4.20
CA ALA A 138 -13.82 17.61 3.57
C ALA A 138 -13.80 17.54 2.03
N PHE A 139 -13.08 16.56 1.48
CA PHE A 139 -13.06 16.30 0.04
C PHE A 139 -14.44 15.85 -0.46
N ASP A 140 -15.04 14.85 0.19
CA ASP A 140 -16.36 14.31 -0.19
C ASP A 140 -17.49 15.34 0.03
N ALA A 141 -17.32 16.25 1.00
CA ALA A 141 -18.21 17.39 1.22
C ALA A 141 -18.05 18.51 0.16
N GLY A 142 -17.12 18.40 -0.78
CA GLY A 142 -16.92 19.37 -1.86
C GLY A 142 -16.29 20.70 -1.42
N ARG A 143 -15.67 20.74 -0.23
CA ARG A 143 -15.15 21.97 0.38
C ARG A 143 -14.02 22.62 -0.42
N PHE A 144 -13.25 21.83 -1.16
CA PHE A 144 -12.14 22.33 -1.98
C PHE A 144 -12.57 23.03 -3.26
N GLY A 145 -13.80 22.79 -3.75
CA GLY A 145 -14.19 23.18 -5.10
C GLY A 145 -13.35 22.47 -6.16
N ARG A 146 -12.88 23.21 -7.17
CA ARG A 146 -12.01 22.64 -8.19
C ARG A 146 -10.60 22.40 -7.63
N ILE A 147 -10.12 21.16 -7.67
CA ILE A 147 -8.72 20.85 -7.34
C ILE A 147 -7.80 21.40 -8.42
N VAL A 148 -6.73 22.08 -8.00
CA VAL A 148 -5.73 22.71 -8.87
C VAL A 148 -4.44 21.90 -8.86
N MET A 149 -3.97 21.50 -7.66
CA MET A 149 -2.69 20.83 -7.51
C MET A 149 -2.70 19.87 -6.32
N GLY A 150 -1.98 18.76 -6.49
CA GLY A 150 -1.63 17.85 -5.41
C GLY A 150 -0.12 17.64 -5.37
N THR A 151 0.44 17.42 -4.19
CA THR A 151 1.85 17.07 -4.07
C THR A 151 2.06 16.04 -2.99
N VAL A 152 2.90 15.05 -3.32
CA VAL A 152 3.42 14.06 -2.39
C VAL A 152 4.91 14.25 -2.24
N ARG A 153 5.40 14.19 -1.00
CA ARG A 153 6.83 14.16 -0.69
C ARG A 153 7.12 12.99 0.22
N VAL A 154 8.04 12.13 -0.21
CA VAL A 154 8.58 11.03 0.59
C VAL A 154 10.09 11.23 0.62
N ARG A 155 10.61 11.72 1.75
CA ARG A 155 12.02 12.06 1.94
C ARG A 155 12.53 11.29 3.15
N TRP A 156 12.86 10.03 2.90
CA TRP A 156 13.25 9.07 3.93
C TRP A 156 14.73 8.72 3.85
N CYS A 157 15.25 8.14 4.92
CA CYS A 157 16.61 7.66 5.04
C CYS A 157 16.62 6.14 5.02
N ARG A 158 17.02 5.55 3.90
CA ARG A 158 17.42 4.14 3.81
C ARG A 158 18.88 4.11 3.35
N THR A 159 19.75 3.58 4.21
CA THR A 159 21.17 3.37 3.90
C THR A 159 21.35 2.02 3.21
N GLN A 160 22.56 1.73 2.72
CA GLN A 160 22.89 0.42 2.14
C GLN A 160 22.49 -0.73 3.08
N ALA A 161 22.73 -0.57 4.37
CA ALA A 161 22.36 -1.55 5.40
C ALA A 161 20.86 -1.88 5.47
N TYR A 162 19.96 -1.05 4.93
CA TYR A 162 18.54 -1.40 4.78
C TYR A 162 18.31 -2.38 3.63
N TYR A 163 18.97 -2.16 2.50
CA TYR A 163 18.85 -3.00 1.31
C TYR A 163 19.57 -4.34 1.51
N ASP A 164 20.71 -4.35 2.21
CA ASP A 164 21.46 -5.58 2.54
C ASP A 164 20.72 -6.52 3.52
N GLN A 165 19.59 -6.11 4.11
CA GLN A 165 18.84 -6.94 5.06
C GLN A 165 18.25 -8.20 4.42
N ALA A 166 17.98 -8.17 3.11
CA ALA A 166 17.47 -9.32 2.37
C ALA A 166 17.74 -9.17 0.87
N PRO A 167 18.09 -10.25 0.17
CA PRO A 167 18.55 -10.21 -1.23
C PRO A 167 17.50 -9.72 -2.22
N TRP A 168 16.21 -9.71 -1.85
CA TRP A 168 15.13 -9.24 -2.71
C TRP A 168 15.03 -7.71 -2.76
N ARG A 169 15.54 -7.00 -1.76
CA ARG A 169 15.33 -5.55 -1.62
C ARG A 169 16.06 -4.77 -2.71
N GLY A 170 15.36 -3.81 -3.30
CA GLY A 170 15.91 -2.96 -4.37
C GLY A 170 16.16 -3.67 -5.70
N THR A 171 15.69 -4.91 -5.86
CA THR A 171 15.72 -5.64 -7.13
C THR A 171 14.47 -5.33 -7.96
N TRP A 172 14.59 -5.37 -9.28
CA TRP A 172 13.43 -5.16 -10.15
C TRP A 172 12.39 -6.28 -10.05
N SER A 173 12.85 -7.51 -9.84
CA SER A 173 12.03 -8.72 -9.89
C SER A 173 11.21 -8.96 -8.63
N LEU A 174 11.67 -8.50 -7.46
CA LEU A 174 11.03 -8.81 -6.18
C LEU A 174 10.62 -7.59 -5.35
N ASP A 175 11.08 -6.38 -5.67
CA ASP A 175 10.80 -5.17 -4.87
C ASP A 175 10.34 -3.97 -5.70
N GLY A 176 11.21 -3.51 -6.61
CA GLY A 176 11.19 -2.17 -7.18
C GLY A 176 11.92 -1.14 -6.31
N GLY A 177 11.94 0.12 -6.76
CA GLY A 177 12.61 1.20 -6.05
C GLY A 177 11.67 2.05 -5.18
N VAL A 178 12.05 3.30 -4.99
CA VAL A 178 11.34 4.23 -4.11
C VAL A 178 9.86 4.40 -4.46
N PHE A 179 9.48 4.38 -5.75
CA PHE A 179 8.09 4.53 -6.14
C PHE A 179 7.24 3.28 -5.83
N ALA A 180 7.74 2.09 -6.19
CA ALA A 180 7.03 0.82 -5.97
C ALA A 180 6.91 0.42 -4.50
N ASN A 181 7.96 0.64 -3.71
CA ASN A 181 8.00 0.15 -2.34
C ASN A 181 7.68 1.24 -1.31
N GLN A 182 8.56 2.24 -1.16
CA GLN A 182 8.49 3.16 -0.03
C GLN A 182 7.40 4.24 -0.20
N ALA A 183 7.24 4.78 -1.41
CA ALA A 183 6.31 5.86 -1.70
C ALA A 183 4.93 5.38 -2.20
N SER A 184 4.73 4.08 -2.43
CA SER A 184 3.50 3.52 -3.02
C SER A 184 2.21 3.93 -2.31
N HIS A 185 2.21 4.00 -0.97
CA HIS A 185 1.06 4.51 -0.22
C HIS A 185 0.77 5.99 -0.49
N HIS A 186 1.81 6.80 -0.72
CA HIS A 186 1.61 8.22 -0.97
C HIS A 186 1.19 8.46 -2.42
N VAL A 187 1.74 7.71 -3.39
CA VAL A 187 1.26 7.70 -4.78
C VAL A 187 -0.23 7.36 -4.84
N ASP A 188 -0.64 6.33 -4.09
CA ASP A 188 -2.04 5.97 -3.93
C ASP A 188 -2.89 7.12 -3.37
N LEU A 189 -2.44 7.80 -2.32
CA LEU A 189 -3.20 8.91 -1.74
C LEU A 189 -3.35 10.08 -2.74
N LEU A 190 -2.28 10.42 -3.47
CA LEU A 190 -2.34 11.46 -4.48
C LEU A 190 -3.42 11.14 -5.53
N GLU A 191 -3.38 9.92 -6.07
CA GLU A 191 -4.37 9.46 -7.04
C GLU A 191 -5.78 9.45 -6.45
N TRP A 192 -5.93 8.99 -5.20
CA TRP A 192 -7.22 8.88 -4.54
C TRP A 192 -7.93 10.23 -4.34
N PHE A 193 -7.16 11.32 -4.17
CA PHE A 193 -7.68 12.69 -4.02
C PHE A 193 -7.75 13.48 -5.34
N LEU A 194 -6.85 13.25 -6.30
CA LEU A 194 -6.85 14.00 -7.56
C LEU A 194 -7.69 13.34 -8.66
N GLY A 195 -8.06 12.06 -8.48
CA GLY A 195 -8.93 11.32 -9.38
C GLY A 195 -8.15 10.59 -10.47
N GLU A 196 -8.71 10.52 -11.68
CA GLU A 196 -8.15 9.71 -12.76
C GLU A 196 -6.92 10.37 -13.41
N PRO A 197 -5.72 9.75 -13.33
CA PRO A 197 -4.54 10.23 -14.05
C PRO A 197 -4.68 9.98 -15.56
N VAL A 198 -4.10 10.88 -16.37
CA VAL A 198 -4.19 10.87 -17.85
C VAL A 198 -2.81 10.74 -18.48
N SER A 199 -1.79 11.38 -17.92
CA SER A 199 -0.40 11.19 -18.33
C SER A 199 0.58 11.41 -17.18
N VAL A 200 1.79 10.88 -17.33
CA VAL A 200 2.91 11.10 -16.39
C VAL A 200 4.24 11.28 -17.13
N PHE A 201 5.05 12.21 -16.65
CA PHE A 201 6.47 12.33 -17.01
C PHE A 201 7.33 12.21 -15.75
N ALA A 202 8.36 11.37 -15.78
CA ALA A 202 9.18 11.08 -14.62
C ALA A 202 10.68 11.01 -14.93
N LYS A 203 11.48 11.25 -13.90
CA LYS A 203 12.93 11.04 -13.90
C LYS A 203 13.37 10.42 -12.59
N SER A 204 14.34 9.53 -12.66
CA SER A 204 14.93 8.91 -11.47
C SER A 204 16.43 8.68 -11.65
N ARG A 205 17.06 8.25 -10.56
CA ARG A 205 18.42 7.69 -10.52
C ARG A 205 18.59 6.88 -9.24
N THR A 206 19.61 6.04 -9.22
CA THR A 206 20.18 5.49 -7.99
C THR A 206 21.26 6.47 -7.50
N ALA A 207 21.03 7.12 -6.36
CA ALA A 207 21.83 8.26 -5.91
C ALA A 207 22.91 7.88 -4.88
N LEU A 208 22.56 7.16 -3.81
CA LEU A 208 23.43 6.92 -2.64
C LEU A 208 23.54 5.46 -2.20
N VAL A 209 22.87 4.52 -2.89
CA VAL A 209 22.94 3.08 -2.59
C VAL A 209 23.29 2.29 -3.85
N ASP A 210 23.70 1.04 -3.65
CA ASP A 210 24.01 0.08 -4.71
C ASP A 210 22.87 -0.97 -4.76
N ILE A 211 21.91 -0.73 -5.66
CA ILE A 211 20.73 -1.56 -5.91
C ILE A 211 20.40 -1.49 -7.41
N GLU A 212 19.56 -2.41 -7.92
CA GLU A 212 19.18 -2.41 -9.33
C GLU A 212 18.20 -1.28 -9.68
N ALA A 213 17.29 -0.96 -8.76
CA ALA A 213 16.24 0.03 -8.93
C ALA A 213 16.66 1.46 -8.51
N GLU A 214 15.71 2.38 -8.48
CA GLU A 214 15.94 3.78 -8.12
C GLU A 214 15.75 4.04 -6.61
N ASP A 215 16.61 4.87 -6.02
CA ASP A 215 16.43 5.36 -4.65
C ASP A 215 15.88 6.79 -4.59
N THR A 216 15.82 7.48 -5.74
CA THR A 216 15.47 8.90 -5.88
C THR A 216 14.80 9.18 -7.22
N GLY A 217 13.67 9.87 -7.20
CA GLY A 217 12.99 10.30 -8.41
C GLY A 217 11.92 11.37 -8.19
N VAL A 218 11.46 11.93 -9.30
CA VAL A 218 10.34 12.88 -9.37
C VAL A 218 9.41 12.50 -10.53
N ALA A 219 8.12 12.74 -10.36
CA ALA A 219 7.11 12.58 -11.40
C ALA A 219 6.13 13.74 -11.40
N VAL A 220 5.71 14.15 -12.60
CA VAL A 220 4.64 15.12 -12.84
C VAL A 220 3.48 14.39 -13.51
N VAL A 221 2.30 14.44 -12.91
CA VAL A 221 1.10 13.71 -13.33
C VAL A 221 0.02 14.70 -13.75
N THR A 222 -0.58 14.50 -14.91
CA THR A 222 -1.76 15.26 -15.34
C THR A 222 -3.02 14.45 -15.08
N PHE A 223 -4.01 15.03 -14.41
CA PHE A 223 -5.29 14.38 -14.11
C PHE A 223 -6.41 14.82 -15.05
N ARG A 224 -7.45 14.00 -15.19
CA ARG A 224 -8.60 14.27 -16.08
C ARG A 224 -9.31 15.58 -15.73
N SER A 225 -9.30 15.97 -14.46
CA SER A 225 -9.84 17.23 -13.96
C SER A 225 -9.06 18.47 -14.43
N GLY A 226 -7.87 18.29 -14.99
CA GLY A 226 -6.90 19.35 -15.28
C GLY A 226 -5.97 19.68 -14.11
N ALA A 227 -6.15 19.03 -12.94
CA ALA A 227 -5.23 19.16 -11.82
C ALA A 227 -3.85 18.56 -12.16
N ILE A 228 -2.80 19.14 -11.58
CA ILE A 228 -1.43 18.65 -11.72
C ILE A 228 -0.99 18.02 -10.39
N GLY A 229 -0.48 16.79 -10.46
CA GLY A 229 0.16 16.10 -9.35
C GLY A 229 1.68 16.17 -9.45
N ILE A 230 2.35 16.32 -8.32
CA ILE A 230 3.81 16.17 -8.20
C ILE A 230 4.10 15.05 -7.20
N ILE A 231 4.96 14.13 -7.58
CA ILE A 231 5.48 13.09 -6.68
C ILE A 231 6.98 13.31 -6.57
N GLU A 232 7.45 13.61 -5.37
CA GLU A 232 8.87 13.64 -5.03
C GLU A 232 9.16 12.50 -4.07
N ALA A 233 10.07 11.61 -4.45
CA ALA A 233 10.37 10.42 -3.66
C ALA A 233 11.87 10.17 -3.60
N THR A 234 12.42 10.06 -2.40
CA THR A 234 13.80 9.68 -2.16
C THR A 234 13.96 8.91 -0.85
N THR A 235 14.82 7.89 -0.87
CA THR A 235 15.36 7.22 0.33
C THR A 235 16.80 7.66 0.65
N ALA A 236 17.33 8.60 -0.14
CA ALA A 236 18.66 9.15 -0.01
C ALA A 236 18.74 10.33 0.99
N THR A 237 17.66 10.63 1.73
CA THR A 237 17.69 11.65 2.78
C THR A 237 18.64 11.21 3.90
N ARG A 238 19.39 12.16 4.48
CA ARG A 238 20.33 11.92 5.58
C ARG A 238 20.23 13.06 6.62
N PRO A 239 20.51 12.78 7.90
CA PRO A 239 20.85 11.47 8.48
C PRO A 239 19.62 10.61 8.80
N THR A 240 18.43 11.19 8.83
CA THR A 240 17.17 10.55 9.24
C THR A 240 16.05 10.87 8.25
N ASP A 241 14.90 10.22 8.41
CA ASP A 241 13.69 10.59 7.67
C ASP A 241 13.36 12.08 7.93
N LEU A 242 12.99 12.80 6.87
CA LEU A 242 12.61 14.21 6.93
C LEU A 242 11.09 14.38 6.85
N GLU A 243 10.44 13.70 5.88
CA GLU A 243 9.05 14.01 5.54
C GLU A 243 8.35 12.83 4.83
N GLY A 244 7.08 12.62 5.18
CA GLY A 244 6.10 11.86 4.41
C GLY A 244 4.79 12.64 4.38
N SER A 245 4.53 13.40 3.31
CA SER A 245 3.45 14.39 3.25
C SER A 245 2.58 14.31 1.99
N LEU A 246 1.39 14.88 2.13
CA LEU A 246 0.40 15.08 1.09
C LEU A 246 -0.18 16.49 1.21
N SER A 247 -0.13 17.28 0.15
CA SER A 247 -0.83 18.56 0.06
C SER A 247 -1.86 18.54 -1.05
N ILE A 248 -3.08 19.02 -0.76
CA ILE A 248 -4.20 19.17 -1.70
C ILE A 248 -4.60 20.64 -1.75
N LEU A 249 -4.53 21.24 -2.93
CA LEU A 249 -4.86 22.63 -3.18
C LEU A 249 -6.03 22.70 -4.15
N GLY A 250 -7.10 23.37 -3.73
CA GLY A 250 -8.29 23.64 -4.52
C GLY A 250 -8.70 25.10 -4.49
N GLU A 251 -9.71 25.42 -5.28
CA GLU A 251 -10.33 26.74 -5.42
C GLU A 251 -10.69 27.40 -4.08
N ARG A 252 -11.18 26.62 -3.12
CA ARG A 252 -11.69 27.11 -1.82
C ARG A 252 -11.02 26.50 -0.60
N GLY A 253 -10.01 25.66 -0.79
CA GLY A 253 -9.40 24.92 0.31
C GLY A 253 -7.97 24.50 0.03
N THR A 254 -7.14 24.55 1.06
CA THR A 254 -5.77 24.07 1.07
C THR A 254 -5.55 23.26 2.33
N VAL A 255 -5.17 22.00 2.14
CA VAL A 255 -4.85 21.09 3.23
C VAL A 255 -3.50 20.46 3.00
N GLU A 256 -2.70 20.36 4.06
CA GLU A 256 -1.44 19.63 4.07
C GLU A 256 -1.41 18.69 5.27
N ILE A 257 -1.15 17.42 4.99
CA ILE A 257 -0.86 16.40 5.99
C ILE A 257 0.63 16.10 5.88
N GLY A 258 1.35 16.21 6.99
CA GLY A 258 2.76 15.90 7.09
C GLY A 258 3.04 14.85 8.16
N GLY A 259 4.17 15.03 8.83
CA GLY A 259 4.74 14.01 9.70
C GLY A 259 5.60 13.04 8.89
N PHE A 260 5.89 11.88 9.46
CA PHE A 260 6.78 10.91 8.83
C PHE A 260 6.03 9.94 7.90
N ALA A 261 4.71 9.77 8.09
CA ALA A 261 3.86 8.90 7.30
C ALA A 261 2.42 9.42 7.24
N VAL A 262 2.22 10.69 6.83
CA VAL A 262 0.90 11.36 6.74
C VAL A 262 0.05 11.18 7.99
N ASN A 263 0.66 11.42 9.16
CA ASN A 263 0.10 11.16 10.48
C ASN A 263 -0.19 12.45 11.29
N GLU A 264 0.08 13.62 10.71
CA GLU A 264 -0.12 14.91 11.38
C GLU A 264 -0.69 15.93 10.41
N MET A 265 -1.84 16.53 10.75
CA MET A 265 -2.37 17.67 10.00
C MET A 265 -1.48 18.90 10.20
N LYS A 266 -0.94 19.46 9.11
CA LYS A 266 -0.07 20.65 9.12
C LYS A 266 -0.81 21.91 8.73
N THR A 267 -1.66 21.81 7.72
CA THR A 267 -2.45 22.94 7.21
C THR A 267 -3.89 22.50 7.05
N TRP A 268 -4.81 23.31 7.56
CA TRP A 268 -6.26 23.19 7.35
C TRP A 268 -6.84 24.57 7.11
N ASN A 269 -7.01 24.94 5.86
CA ASN A 269 -7.42 26.29 5.49
C ASN A 269 -8.50 26.25 4.41
N PHE A 270 -9.69 26.77 4.72
CA PHE A 270 -10.80 26.89 3.79
C PHE A 270 -11.30 28.33 3.75
N ALA A 271 -11.72 28.79 2.56
CA ALA A 271 -12.26 30.13 2.37
C ALA A 271 -13.55 30.36 3.19
N GLU A 272 -14.34 29.29 3.36
CA GLU A 272 -15.52 29.26 4.21
C GLU A 272 -15.26 28.30 5.39
N PRO A 273 -15.09 28.82 6.63
CA PRO A 273 -14.87 28.00 7.80
C PRO A 273 -16.18 27.31 8.25
N GLU A 274 -16.04 26.08 8.74
CA GLU A 274 -17.13 25.29 9.34
C GLU A 274 -16.88 25.11 10.85
N PRO A 275 -17.94 24.94 11.67
CA PRO A 275 -17.78 24.64 13.09
C PRO A 275 -16.87 23.42 13.34
N GLY A 276 -15.84 23.60 14.16
CA GLY A 276 -14.89 22.54 14.53
C GLY A 276 -13.61 22.51 13.70
N ASP A 277 -13.50 23.33 12.63
CA ASP A 277 -12.27 23.51 11.86
C ASP A 277 -11.09 23.96 12.75
N GLU A 278 -11.38 24.80 13.75
CA GLU A 278 -10.39 25.32 14.70
C GLU A 278 -9.72 24.22 15.55
N LEU A 279 -10.35 23.05 15.65
CA LEU A 279 -9.86 21.91 16.42
C LEU A 279 -9.16 20.86 15.55
N VAL A 280 -9.19 21.00 14.21
CA VAL A 280 -8.68 19.97 13.30
C VAL A 280 -7.18 19.77 13.47
N LEU A 281 -6.39 20.85 13.55
CA LEU A 281 -4.93 20.73 13.73
C LEU A 281 -4.55 20.04 15.05
N GLU A 282 -5.36 20.22 16.10
CA GLU A 282 -5.14 19.57 17.40
C GLU A 282 -5.56 18.09 17.39
N ARG A 283 -6.72 17.79 16.80
CA ARG A 283 -7.39 16.49 16.89
C ARG A 283 -6.97 15.51 15.79
N ALA A 284 -6.64 16.01 14.61
CA ALA A 284 -6.23 15.19 13.47
C ALA A 284 -4.72 14.95 13.49
N ARG A 285 -4.26 14.29 14.57
CA ARG A 285 -2.88 13.83 14.70
C ARG A 285 -2.86 12.46 15.36
N GLU A 286 -1.97 11.61 14.89
CA GLU A 286 -1.65 10.34 15.52
C GLU A 286 -0.14 10.29 15.79
N ASN A 287 0.23 9.76 16.96
CA ASN A 287 1.63 9.49 17.31
C ASN A 287 1.87 7.97 17.31
N PRO A 288 1.87 7.31 16.14
CA PRO A 288 2.13 5.89 16.08
C PRO A 288 3.59 5.58 16.43
N PRO A 289 3.88 4.39 16.98
CA PRO A 289 5.23 4.01 17.40
C PRO A 289 6.18 3.75 16.21
N ASN A 290 5.66 3.57 14.99
CA ASN A 290 6.44 3.32 13.77
C ASN A 290 5.61 3.58 12.49
N VAL A 291 6.24 3.39 11.32
CA VAL A 291 5.66 3.64 9.97
C VAL A 291 4.42 2.83 9.63
N TYR A 292 4.11 1.77 10.37
CA TYR A 292 2.93 0.96 10.12
C TYR A 292 1.64 1.55 10.72
N GLY A 293 1.75 2.59 11.56
CA GLY A 293 0.61 3.36 12.04
C GLY A 293 -0.41 2.57 12.87
N PHE A 294 -1.57 3.18 13.10
CA PHE A 294 -2.78 2.50 13.56
C PHE A 294 -3.64 1.97 12.40
N GLY A 295 -3.32 2.36 11.16
CA GLY A 295 -4.11 2.06 9.97
C GLY A 295 -4.34 0.57 9.71
N HIS A 296 -3.43 -0.32 10.11
CA HIS A 296 -3.61 -1.77 9.90
C HIS A 296 -4.82 -2.34 10.66
N VAL A 297 -5.09 -1.83 11.88
CA VAL A 297 -6.26 -2.26 12.67
C VAL A 297 -7.54 -1.82 11.98
N ALA A 298 -7.61 -0.56 11.54
CA ALA A 298 -8.76 -0.03 10.82
C ALA A 298 -8.98 -0.73 9.47
N TYR A 299 -7.90 -0.99 8.74
CA TYR A 299 -7.94 -1.72 7.46
C TYR A 299 -8.48 -3.15 7.64
N LEU A 300 -7.89 -3.94 8.55
CA LEU A 300 -8.34 -5.32 8.77
C LEU A 300 -9.76 -5.38 9.37
N THR A 301 -10.15 -4.37 10.17
CA THR A 301 -11.55 -4.22 10.60
C THR A 301 -12.48 -4.04 9.39
N ASN A 302 -12.12 -3.18 8.43
CA ASN A 302 -12.91 -3.00 7.21
C ASN A 302 -12.98 -4.27 6.35
N VAL A 303 -11.90 -5.06 6.27
CA VAL A 303 -11.90 -6.38 5.61
C VAL A 303 -12.96 -7.27 6.25
N VAL A 304 -12.94 -7.41 7.58
CA VAL A 304 -13.87 -8.25 8.33
C VAL A 304 -15.32 -7.77 8.18
N GLU A 305 -15.57 -6.46 8.29
CA GLU A 305 -16.90 -5.90 8.09
C GLU A 305 -17.44 -6.12 6.68
N SER A 306 -16.57 -6.03 5.66
CA SER A 306 -16.94 -6.26 4.26
C SER A 306 -17.33 -7.72 4.02
N LEU A 307 -16.68 -8.66 4.72
CA LEU A 307 -17.01 -10.08 4.66
C LEU A 307 -18.32 -10.41 5.41
N SER A 308 -18.59 -9.76 6.56
CA SER A 308 -19.80 -10.00 7.35
C SER A 308 -21.07 -9.43 6.72
N ASN A 309 -21.02 -8.20 6.19
CA ASN A 309 -22.21 -7.39 5.94
C ASN A 309 -22.40 -6.96 4.48
N ALA A 310 -21.61 -7.52 3.55
CA ALA A 310 -21.53 -7.06 2.17
C ALA A 310 -21.34 -5.53 2.04
N LYS A 311 -20.72 -4.89 3.05
CA LYS A 311 -20.38 -3.47 3.02
C LYS A 311 -19.39 -3.21 1.88
N ARG A 312 -19.38 -1.97 1.39
CA ARG A 312 -18.47 -1.53 0.33
C ARG A 312 -17.02 -1.69 0.80
N ILE A 313 -16.27 -2.47 0.03
CA ILE A 313 -14.83 -2.65 0.18
C ILE A 313 -14.16 -1.32 -0.17
N LEU A 314 -13.34 -0.78 0.73
CA LEU A 314 -12.64 0.48 0.45
C LEU A 314 -11.47 0.28 -0.52
N VAL A 315 -10.80 -0.87 -0.47
CA VAL A 315 -9.66 -1.19 -1.33
C VAL A 315 -9.72 -2.67 -1.73
N ASP A 316 -10.42 -2.93 -2.83
CA ASP A 316 -10.40 -4.24 -3.50
C ASP A 316 -9.25 -4.31 -4.52
N GLY A 317 -9.15 -5.43 -5.25
CA GLY A 317 -8.15 -5.59 -6.30
C GLY A 317 -8.22 -4.51 -7.40
N LEU A 318 -9.42 -4.07 -7.79
CA LEU A 318 -9.58 -3.03 -8.82
C LEU A 318 -9.07 -1.68 -8.34
N GLU A 319 -9.35 -1.32 -7.08
CA GLU A 319 -8.83 -0.11 -6.47
C GLU A 319 -7.31 -0.21 -6.22
N GLY A 320 -6.82 -1.38 -5.85
CA GLY A 320 -5.38 -1.65 -5.70
C GLY A 320 -4.60 -1.46 -7.00
N ARG A 321 -5.17 -1.89 -8.12
CA ARG A 321 -4.57 -1.83 -9.45
C ARG A 321 -4.32 -0.41 -9.93
N LYS A 322 -5.17 0.56 -9.56
CA LYS A 322 -5.05 1.96 -10.01
C LYS A 322 -3.69 2.58 -9.69
N SER A 323 -3.25 2.49 -8.44
CA SER A 323 -1.95 3.02 -8.06
C SER A 323 -0.79 2.26 -8.70
N LEU A 324 -0.98 0.95 -8.95
CA LEU A 324 0.02 0.16 -9.65
C LEU A 324 0.15 0.63 -11.10
N GLU A 325 -0.95 0.94 -11.78
CA GLU A 325 -0.93 1.51 -13.13
C GLU A 325 -0.18 2.83 -13.20
N LEU A 326 -0.41 3.72 -12.23
CA LEU A 326 0.35 4.97 -12.15
C LEU A 326 1.85 4.71 -11.88
N ILE A 327 2.19 3.78 -10.99
CA ILE A 327 3.59 3.41 -10.70
C ILE A 327 4.26 2.78 -11.94
N SER A 328 3.58 1.87 -12.63
CA SER A 328 4.07 1.27 -13.87
C SER A 328 4.29 2.34 -14.95
N ALA A 329 3.39 3.32 -15.08
CA ALA A 329 3.54 4.43 -16.01
C ALA A 329 4.73 5.34 -15.65
N ILE A 330 4.97 5.56 -14.35
CA ILE A 330 6.16 6.27 -13.86
C ILE A 330 7.44 5.54 -14.31
N TYR A 331 7.51 4.22 -14.15
CA TYR A 331 8.66 3.43 -14.60
C TYR A 331 8.82 3.43 -16.12
N GLU A 332 7.73 3.28 -16.86
CA GLU A 332 7.75 3.38 -18.32
C GLU A 332 8.28 4.74 -18.79
N SER A 333 7.89 5.82 -18.09
CA SER A 333 8.35 7.18 -18.38
C SER A 333 9.84 7.36 -18.09
N ILE A 334 10.32 6.83 -16.96
CA ILE A 334 11.73 6.85 -16.57
C ILE A 334 12.59 6.17 -17.64
N GLU A 335 12.23 4.95 -18.04
CA GLU A 335 13.02 4.13 -18.96
C GLU A 335 12.97 4.66 -20.41
N SER A 336 11.80 5.18 -20.84
CA SER A 336 11.65 5.73 -22.20
C SER A 336 12.11 7.17 -22.35
N GLY A 337 12.21 7.93 -21.25
CA GLY A 337 12.46 9.37 -21.24
C GLY A 337 11.33 10.21 -21.82
N ARG A 338 10.10 9.69 -21.86
CA ARG A 338 8.93 10.32 -22.51
C ARG A 338 7.76 10.46 -21.54
N GLU A 339 6.83 11.33 -21.88
CA GLU A 339 5.53 11.38 -21.21
C GLU A 339 4.68 10.18 -21.64
N ILE A 340 4.11 9.48 -20.66
CA ILE A 340 3.36 8.24 -20.86
C ILE A 340 1.88 8.50 -20.59
N PRO A 341 0.97 8.24 -21.54
CA PRO A 341 -0.46 8.23 -21.26
C PRO A 341 -0.82 7.05 -20.35
N LEU A 342 -1.82 7.21 -19.49
CA LEU A 342 -2.37 6.08 -18.73
C LEU A 342 -3.14 5.13 -19.66
N ARG A 343 -3.42 3.90 -19.21
CA ARG A 343 -3.92 2.78 -20.04
C ARG A 343 -2.97 2.40 -21.19
N PHE A 344 -1.67 2.57 -20.95
CA PHE A 344 -0.61 2.14 -21.85
C PHE A 344 -0.37 0.63 -21.77
N GLN A 345 0.43 0.12 -22.71
CA GLN A 345 1.04 -1.20 -22.62
C GLN A 345 2.51 -1.00 -22.30
N ALA A 346 2.99 -1.63 -21.23
CA ALA A 346 4.39 -1.52 -20.83
C ALA A 346 5.31 -2.12 -21.90
N GLN A 347 6.36 -1.39 -22.25
CA GLN A 347 7.37 -1.84 -23.22
C GLN A 347 8.79 -1.73 -22.66
N TYR A 348 9.02 -0.75 -21.78
CA TYR A 348 10.34 -0.45 -21.24
C TYR A 348 10.44 -0.65 -19.72
N ALA A 349 9.32 -0.57 -18.99
CA ALA A 349 9.30 -0.73 -17.54
C ALA A 349 9.91 -2.07 -17.11
N ARG A 350 10.89 -2.00 -16.19
CA ARG A 350 11.61 -3.18 -15.68
C ARG A 350 10.97 -3.80 -14.44
N LEU A 351 10.00 -3.12 -13.81
CA LEU A 351 9.36 -3.58 -12.59
C LEU A 351 8.71 -4.96 -12.79
N GLY A 352 9.06 -5.92 -11.92
CA GLY A 352 8.57 -7.30 -11.98
C GLY A 352 9.28 -8.19 -13.01
N VAL A 353 10.19 -7.65 -13.82
CA VAL A 353 10.95 -8.43 -14.80
C VAL A 353 12.20 -9.04 -14.15
N PRO A 354 12.42 -10.37 -14.23
CA PRO A 354 13.66 -11.00 -13.78
C PRO A 354 14.88 -10.41 -14.51
N THR A 355 15.94 -10.09 -13.76
CA THR A 355 17.21 -9.60 -14.29
C THR A 355 18.10 -10.69 -14.84
#